data_AF-A0A6A6ERB7-F1
#
_entry.id   AF-A0A6A6ERB7-F1
#
_cell.length_a   1.000
_cell.length_b   1.000
_cell.length_c   1.000
_cell.angle_alpha   90.00
_cell.angle_beta   90.00
_cell.angle_gamma   90.00
#
_symmetry.space_group_name_H-M   'P 1'
#
loop_
_entity.id
_entity.type
_entity.pdbx_description
1 polymer ?
#
loop_
_entity_poly.entity_id
_entity_poly.type
_entity_poly.pdbx_seq_one_letter_code
_entity_poly.pdbx_strand_id
1 'polypeptide(L)'
;MRMEGVSAPAHRTIAATPAVDSEAGFLKRNVSNECVLVQDASGMQFYIGADMDDSNNHINIDDFDDQVEKAPLNKLAWVMQERVLSRRTIHFSDKQMYWECGEGVVLRNPY
;
A
#
# COMPACT_ATOMS: atom_id res chain seq x y z
N MET A 1 19.45 10.98 16.34
CA MET A 1 18.67 10.28 17.40
C MET A 1 17.49 11.15 17.86
N ARG A 2 16.63 11.60 16.92
CA ARG A 2 15.45 12.47 17.22
C ARG A 2 14.14 11.81 16.77
N MET A 3 14.21 10.88 15.81
CA MET A 3 13.05 10.16 15.27
C MET A 3 12.51 9.07 16.19
N GLU A 4 13.31 8.49 17.09
CA GLU A 4 12.80 7.54 18.08
C GLU A 4 11.72 8.15 18.98
N GLY A 5 11.90 9.41 19.38
CA GLY A 5 10.93 10.15 20.18
C GLY A 5 9.69 10.60 19.39
N VAL A 6 9.68 10.42 18.07
CA VAL A 6 8.57 10.81 17.19
C VAL A 6 7.78 9.58 16.73
N SER A 7 8.46 8.56 16.23
CA SER A 7 7.81 7.37 15.64
C SER A 7 7.39 6.35 16.69
N ALA A 8 8.14 6.18 17.79
CA ALA A 8 7.78 5.21 18.82
C ALA A 8 6.48 5.54 19.60
N PRO A 9 6.18 6.80 19.97
CA PRO A 9 4.91 7.14 20.60
C PRO A 9 3.76 7.37 19.60
N ALA A 10 4.04 7.36 18.28
CA ALA A 10 3.02 7.61 17.27
C ALA A 10 1.96 6.50 17.27
N HIS A 11 0.68 6.89 17.33
CA HIS A 11 -0.41 5.92 17.31
C HIS A 11 -0.64 5.32 15.92
N ARG A 12 -0.32 6.07 14.86
CA ARG A 12 -0.36 5.65 13.45
C ARG A 12 0.72 6.41 12.67
N THR A 13 1.45 5.69 11.82
CA THR A 13 2.45 6.25 10.90
C THR A 13 1.91 6.15 9.47
N ILE A 14 2.11 7.20 8.67
CA ILE A 14 1.76 7.20 7.25
C ILE A 14 3.06 7.23 6.46
N ALA A 15 3.23 6.26 5.56
CA ALA A 15 4.40 6.12 4.71
C ALA A 15 4.03 6.41 3.26
N ALA A 16 4.61 7.49 2.72
CA ALA A 16 4.59 7.83 1.30
C ALA A 16 5.58 6.95 0.53
N THR A 17 5.30 5.65 0.49
CA THR A 17 6.25 4.60 0.09
C THR A 17 6.89 4.78 -1.30
N PRO A 18 6.19 5.25 -2.35
CA PRO A 18 6.78 5.48 -3.66
C PRO A 18 7.45 6.85 -3.80
N ALA A 19 7.32 7.75 -2.81
CA ALA A 19 7.97 9.05 -2.87
C ALA A 19 9.49 8.89 -2.78
N VAL A 20 10.19 9.50 -3.72
CA VAL A 20 11.66 9.47 -3.77
C VAL A 20 12.27 10.44 -2.75
N ASP A 21 11.58 11.55 -2.46
CA ASP A 21 11.98 12.58 -1.51
C ASP A 21 10.77 13.36 -0.97
N SER A 22 11.01 14.44 -0.21
CA SER A 22 9.96 15.28 0.39
C SER A 22 9.17 16.13 -0.60
N GLU A 23 9.68 16.31 -1.82
CA GLU A 23 9.05 17.13 -2.86
C GLU A 23 8.24 16.28 -3.85
N ALA A 24 8.47 14.96 -3.85
CA ALA A 24 7.76 14.01 -4.69
C ALA A 24 6.35 13.68 -4.16
N GLY A 25 5.38 13.63 -5.06
CA GLY A 25 4.02 13.16 -4.77
C GLY A 25 3.90 11.63 -4.74
N PHE A 26 2.94 11.11 -3.97
CA PHE A 26 2.72 9.65 -3.80
C PHE A 26 1.26 9.21 -3.99
N LEU A 27 0.36 10.13 -4.35
CA LEU A 27 -1.09 9.86 -4.45
C LEU A 27 -1.56 9.42 -5.84
N LYS A 28 -0.70 9.56 -6.86
CA LYS A 28 -1.04 9.11 -8.21
C LYS A 28 -0.99 7.59 -8.25
N ARG A 29 -2.13 6.96 -8.54
CA ARG A 29 -2.22 5.52 -8.80
C ARG A 29 -2.32 5.29 -10.29
N ASN A 30 -1.44 4.45 -10.82
CA ASN A 30 -1.49 3.97 -12.19
C ASN A 30 -2.14 2.58 -12.22
N VAL A 31 -3.35 2.49 -11.64
CA VAL A 31 -4.14 1.25 -11.60
C VAL A 31 -5.55 1.61 -12.02
N SER A 32 -6.07 0.90 -13.03
CA SER A 32 -7.46 0.91 -13.40
C SER A 32 -8.14 -0.34 -12.82
N ASN A 33 -9.32 -0.14 -12.22
CA ASN A 33 -10.11 -1.24 -11.66
C ASN A 33 -11.28 -1.47 -12.61
N GLU A 34 -11.18 -2.49 -13.47
CA GLU A 34 -12.30 -2.89 -14.32
C GLU A 34 -13.13 -3.93 -13.55
N CYS A 35 -14.35 -3.56 -13.17
CA CYS A 35 -15.26 -4.41 -12.43
C CYS A 35 -16.47 -4.77 -13.29
N VAL A 36 -16.74 -6.07 -13.43
CA VAL A 36 -17.92 -6.60 -14.10
C VAL A 36 -18.86 -7.20 -13.06
N LEU A 37 -20.14 -6.85 -13.14
CA LEU A 37 -21.19 -7.48 -12.35
C LEU A 37 -21.59 -8.80 -13.00
N VAL A 38 -21.46 -9.90 -12.27
CA VAL A 38 -21.85 -11.23 -12.70
C VAL A 38 -23.01 -11.70 -11.83
N GLN A 39 -23.98 -12.35 -12.46
CA GLN A 39 -25.10 -12.99 -11.78
C GLN A 39 -25.05 -14.49 -12.02
N ASP A 40 -25.13 -15.29 -10.96
CA ASP A 40 -25.22 -16.74 -11.11
C ASP A 40 -26.64 -17.20 -11.48
N ALA A 41 -26.81 -18.50 -11.71
CA ALA A 41 -28.10 -19.10 -12.00
C ALA A 41 -29.09 -19.05 -10.82
N SER A 42 -28.63 -18.80 -9.59
CA SER A 42 -29.47 -18.63 -8.40
C SER A 42 -29.98 -17.19 -8.22
N GLY A 43 -29.45 -16.25 -9.00
CA GLY A 43 -29.75 -14.83 -8.92
C GLY A 43 -28.79 -14.05 -8.02
N MET A 44 -27.78 -14.69 -7.42
CA MET A 44 -26.74 -14.04 -6.63
C MET A 44 -25.85 -13.19 -7.52
N GLN A 45 -25.68 -11.92 -7.15
CA GLN A 45 -24.84 -10.96 -7.86
C GLN A 45 -23.50 -10.78 -7.15
N PHE A 46 -22.41 -10.81 -7.89
CA PHE A 46 -21.06 -10.54 -7.40
C PHE A 46 -20.26 -9.74 -8.42
N TYR A 47 -19.33 -8.93 -7.92
CA TYR A 47 -18.41 -8.17 -8.77
C TYR A 47 -17.15 -8.99 -9.00
N ILE A 48 -16.71 -9.08 -10.25
CA ILE A 48 -15.38 -9.57 -10.62
C ILE A 48 -14.58 -8.34 -11.02
N GLY A 49 -13.58 -7.98 -10.21
CA GLY A 49 -12.63 -6.92 -10.52
C GLY A 49 -11.32 -7.50 -11.03
N ALA A 50 -10.72 -6.84 -12.01
CA ALA A 50 -9.32 -7.03 -12.37
C ALA A 50 -8.59 -5.68 -12.29
N ASP A 51 -7.44 -5.68 -11.62
CA ASP A 51 -6.59 -4.51 -11.50
C ASP A 51 -5.58 -4.52 -12.65
N MET A 52 -5.55 -3.45 -13.45
CA MET A 52 -4.67 -3.32 -14.61
C MET A 52 -3.80 -2.06 -14.53
N ASP A 53 -2.60 -2.09 -15.12
CA ASP A 53 -1.73 -0.91 -15.25
C ASP A 53 -2.13 -0.02 -16.42
N ASP A 54 -1.47 1.13 -16.57
CA ASP A 54 -1.65 2.05 -17.70
C ASP A 54 -1.36 1.41 -19.08
N SER A 55 -0.70 0.24 -19.11
CA SER A 55 -0.42 -0.57 -20.30
C SER A 55 -1.42 -1.71 -20.50
N ASN A 56 -2.48 -1.76 -19.69
CA ASN A 56 -3.53 -2.77 -19.70
C ASN A 56 -3.05 -4.19 -19.37
N ASN A 57 -1.97 -4.31 -18.61
CA ASN A 57 -1.49 -5.58 -18.05
C ASN A 57 -2.10 -5.81 -16.67
N HIS A 58 -2.48 -7.06 -16.39
CA HIS A 58 -2.93 -7.47 -15.06
C HIS A 58 -1.82 -7.24 -14.02
N ILE A 59 -2.14 -6.55 -12.94
CA ILE A 59 -1.23 -6.31 -11.84
C ILE A 59 -1.61 -7.20 -10.66
N ASN A 60 -0.63 -7.88 -10.07
CA ASN A 60 -0.77 -8.38 -8.72
C ASN A 60 -0.67 -7.21 -7.72
N ILE A 61 -1.82 -6.68 -7.30
CA ILE A 61 -1.87 -5.62 -6.28
C ILE A 61 -1.48 -6.12 -4.89
N ASP A 62 -1.44 -7.43 -4.64
CA ASP A 62 -1.16 -8.03 -3.33
C ASP A 62 0.36 -8.24 -3.09
N ASP A 63 1.22 -7.80 -4.00
CA ASP A 63 2.66 -7.96 -3.92
C ASP A 63 3.31 -6.91 -3.00
N PHE A 64 3.19 -7.12 -1.68
CA PHE A 64 3.76 -6.23 -0.66
C PHE A 64 5.29 -6.09 -0.76
N ASP A 65 6.00 -7.15 -1.13
CA ASP A 65 7.46 -7.11 -1.27
C ASP A 65 7.87 -6.14 -2.39
N ASP A 66 7.25 -6.25 -3.56
CA ASP A 66 7.51 -5.33 -4.67
C ASP A 66 7.03 -3.90 -4.39
N GLN A 67 5.81 -3.75 -3.86
CA GLN A 67 5.16 -2.44 -3.68
C GLN A 67 5.69 -1.66 -2.46
N VAL A 68 6.19 -2.36 -1.44
CA VAL A 68 6.59 -1.75 -0.17
C VAL A 68 8.04 -2.07 0.16
N GLU A 69 8.42 -3.34 0.32
CA GLU A 69 9.76 -3.66 0.85
C GLU A 69 10.90 -3.21 -0.08
N LYS A 70 10.72 -3.35 -1.39
CA LYS A 70 11.69 -2.93 -2.42
C LYS A 70 11.60 -1.46 -2.78
N ALA A 71 10.64 -0.72 -2.23
CA ALA A 71 10.47 0.70 -2.54
C ALA A 71 11.71 1.52 -2.11
N PRO A 72 12.08 2.57 -2.86
CA PRO A 72 13.27 3.36 -2.59
C PRO A 72 13.33 3.89 -1.15
N LEU A 73 12.18 4.33 -0.62
CA LEU A 73 12.07 4.86 0.73
C LEU A 73 12.45 3.81 1.78
N ASN A 74 11.99 2.56 1.64
CA ASN A 74 12.25 1.49 2.60
C ASN A 74 13.68 0.93 2.55
N LYS A 75 14.49 1.30 1.55
CA LYS A 75 15.93 0.98 1.50
C LYS A 75 16.78 1.90 2.37
N LEU A 76 16.22 3.00 2.86
CA LEU A 76 16.94 3.95 3.70
C LEU A 76 16.97 3.44 5.15
N ALA A 77 18.16 3.33 5.72
CA ALA A 77 18.36 2.76 7.07
C ALA A 77 17.53 3.49 8.16
N TRP A 78 17.32 4.79 8.02
CA TRP A 78 16.52 5.57 8.97
C TRP A 78 15.02 5.30 8.82
N VAL A 79 14.52 4.99 7.61
CA VAL A 79 13.12 4.60 7.38
C VAL A 79 12.84 3.24 8.01
N MET A 80 13.80 2.30 7.92
CA MET A 80 13.69 1.03 8.64
C MET A 80 13.58 1.24 10.16
N GLN A 81 14.36 2.17 10.73
CA GLN A 81 14.24 2.51 12.16
C GLN A 81 12.86 3.07 12.50
N GLU A 82 12.29 3.94 11.66
CA GLU A 82 10.94 4.48 11.89
C GLU A 82 9.84 3.41 11.75
N ARG A 83 9.96 2.50 10.78
CA ARG A 83 9.02 1.40 10.54
C ARG A 83 9.02 0.40 11.69
N VAL A 84 10.19 0.02 12.20
CA VAL A 84 10.32 -0.91 13.35
C VAL A 84 9.75 -0.30 14.64
N LEU A 85 9.90 1.02 14.83
CA LEU A 85 9.38 1.70 16.01
C LEU A 85 7.87 1.98 15.93
N SER A 86 7.32 2.07 14.72
CA SER A 86 5.91 2.31 14.49
C SER A 86 5.10 1.04 14.73
N ARG A 87 4.13 1.09 15.66
CA ARG A 87 3.25 -0.06 15.92
C ARG A 87 2.33 -0.41 14.75
N ARG A 88 2.03 0.60 13.92
CA ARG A 88 0.99 0.59 12.89
C ARG A 88 1.35 1.58 11.78
N THR A 89 1.55 1.08 10.56
CA THR A 89 1.98 1.88 9.40
C THR A 89 1.00 1.73 8.24
N ILE A 90 0.54 2.85 7.69
CA ILE A 90 -0.22 2.89 6.43
C ILE A 90 0.75 3.20 5.31
N HIS A 91 1.02 2.23 4.44
CA HIS A 91 1.80 2.46 3.23
C HIS A 91 0.85 2.88 2.12
N PHE A 92 1.01 4.10 1.64
CA PHE A 92 0.49 4.47 0.33
C PHE A 92 1.52 4.03 -0.69
N SER A 93 1.26 2.93 -1.40
CA SER A 93 2.04 2.51 -2.56
C SER A 93 1.47 3.15 -3.83
N ASP A 94 2.23 3.07 -4.91
CA ASP A 94 1.84 3.35 -6.30
C ASP A 94 0.61 2.57 -6.78
N LYS A 95 0.38 1.35 -6.25
CA LYS A 95 -0.70 0.46 -6.71
C LYS A 95 -1.85 0.34 -5.71
N GLN A 96 -1.56 0.16 -4.42
CA GLN A 96 -2.60 0.13 -3.39
C GLN A 96 -2.15 0.65 -2.02
N MET A 97 -3.08 0.64 -1.07
CA MET A 97 -2.79 0.96 0.32
C MET A 97 -2.62 -0.30 1.15
N TYR A 98 -1.48 -0.40 1.84
CA TYR A 98 -1.19 -1.48 2.77
C TYR A 98 -1.26 -0.99 4.20
N TRP A 99 -1.83 -1.80 5.07
CA TRP A 99 -1.82 -1.59 6.52
C TRP A 99 -0.89 -2.62 7.15
N GLU A 100 0.24 -2.17 7.66
CA GLU A 100 1.15 -3.00 8.45
C GLU A 100 0.88 -2.78 9.94
N CYS A 101 0.73 -3.87 10.68
CA CYS A 101 0.70 -3.91 12.14
C CYS A 101 1.82 -4.82 12.61
N GLY A 102 2.29 -4.68 13.86
CA GLY A 102 3.29 -5.59 14.43
C GLY A 102 2.92 -7.08 14.45
N GLU A 103 1.69 -7.44 14.07
CA GLU A 103 1.18 -8.81 13.94
C GLU A 103 0.99 -9.27 12.47
N GLY A 104 1.23 -8.40 11.47
CA GLY A 104 1.11 -8.75 10.05
C GLY A 104 0.69 -7.60 9.13
N VAL A 105 0.58 -7.87 7.83
CA VAL A 105 0.14 -6.92 6.79
C VAL A 105 -1.28 -7.26 6.36
N VAL A 106 -2.15 -6.24 6.31
CA VAL A 106 -3.53 -6.33 5.82
C VAL A 106 -3.69 -5.41 4.62
N LEU A 107 -4.29 -5.93 3.57
CA LEU A 107 -4.63 -5.17 2.37
C LEU A 107 -5.98 -4.50 2.59
N ARG A 108 -6.08 -3.21 2.28
CA ARG A 108 -7.35 -2.51 2.39
C ARG A 108 -7.79 -2.06 1.01
N ASN A 109 -8.60 -2.89 0.36
CA ASN A 109 -9.38 -2.47 -0.79
C ASN A 109 -10.53 -1.56 -0.29
N PRO A 110 -10.65 -0.31 -0.76
CA PRO A 110 -11.68 0.62 -0.30
C PRO A 110 -13.08 0.36 -0.91
N TYR A 111 -13.28 -0.72 -1.66
CA TYR A 111 -14.54 -1.06 -2.33
C TYR A 111 -15.13 -2.37 -1.82
#